data_AF-A0A1L3JA77-F1
#
_entry.id   AF-A0A1L3JA77-F1
#
_cell.length_a   1.000
_cell.length_b   1.000
_cell.length_c   1.000
_cell.angle_alpha   90.00
_cell.angle_beta   90.00
_cell.angle_gamma   90.00
#
_symmetry.space_group_name_H-M   'P 1'
#
loop_
_entity.id
_entity.type
_entity.pdbx_description
1 polymer ?
#
loop_
_entity_poly.entity_id
_entity_poly.type
_entity_poly.pdbx_seq_one_letter_code
_entity_poly.pdbx_strand_id
1 'polypeptide(L)'
;MSLNRKADLDRITEILSYLKSQVELSNPSNFTDINIYAESFYRDFLNIVFGYNLINVNILEPNSAAIDLGDVGSKVAIQVTSTSDISKAKKTVKSFNDKNLHEKYDSLIILNIAMKKKHKKQLIGEETKYQFDVSSGVWDISDLIKVIGDKSAEEISKVRTFLEGQVTFENSASLPKEIKTFQALIALLSDEDHPGVGVGFIEEPDPKGKIEDRFSDHTQYLKNEFKELYTEYGDVLSDVFENEDLGQVRLRRLRLHLKKHSDQILTDCAGDAKKALENLVQNFEGRLVAERVEFDSSAIRFFLISELIKCNVFPNKEVVNV
;
A
#
# COMPACT_ATOMS: atom_id res chain seq x y z
N MET A 1 17.11 -18.54 12.32
CA MET A 1 16.42 -19.69 11.69
C MET A 1 14.93 -19.50 11.95
N SER A 2 14.11 -19.21 10.93
CA SER A 2 12.66 -19.22 11.06
C SER A 2 12.12 -20.56 10.54
N LEU A 3 11.08 -21.08 11.17
CA LEU A 3 10.38 -22.28 10.70
C LEU A 3 9.44 -21.85 9.56
N ASN A 4 9.62 -22.40 8.36
CA ASN A 4 8.80 -22.04 7.18
C ASN A 4 7.29 -22.13 7.45
N ARG A 5 6.84 -23.20 8.15
CA ARG A 5 5.44 -23.34 8.58
C ARG A 5 4.96 -22.16 9.42
N LYS A 6 5.77 -21.72 10.38
CA LYS A 6 5.41 -20.59 11.25
C LYS A 6 5.35 -19.30 10.46
N ALA A 7 6.34 -19.06 9.59
CA ALA A 7 6.36 -17.88 8.73
C ALA A 7 5.12 -17.81 7.82
N ASP A 8 4.74 -18.94 7.22
CA ASP A 8 3.55 -19.00 6.36
C ASP A 8 2.26 -18.77 7.14
N LEU A 9 2.10 -19.37 8.34
CA LEU A 9 0.93 -19.15 9.19
C LEU A 9 0.85 -17.70 9.72
N ASP A 10 1.99 -17.11 10.10
CA ASP A 10 2.05 -15.73 10.55
C ASP A 10 1.62 -14.80 9.39
N ARG A 11 2.06 -15.07 8.15
CA ARG A 11 1.66 -14.32 6.94
C ARG A 11 0.19 -14.49 6.58
N ILE A 12 -0.35 -15.71 6.64
CA ILE A 12 -1.78 -15.97 6.44
C ILE A 12 -2.62 -15.18 7.46
N THR A 13 -2.19 -15.21 8.73
CA THR A 13 -2.86 -14.49 9.81
C THR A 13 -2.87 -12.98 9.57
N GLU A 14 -1.75 -12.41 9.12
CA GLU A 14 -1.63 -11.00 8.76
C GLU A 14 -2.62 -10.61 7.65
N ILE A 15 -2.66 -11.36 6.55
CA ILE A 15 -3.54 -11.09 5.40
C ILE A 15 -5.01 -11.17 5.81
N LEU A 16 -5.40 -12.24 6.49
CA LEU A 16 -6.80 -12.42 6.90
C LEU A 16 -7.24 -11.38 7.93
N SER A 17 -6.32 -10.94 8.82
CA SER A 17 -6.60 -9.85 9.77
C SER A 17 -6.79 -8.52 9.06
N TYR A 18 -5.97 -8.23 8.04
CA TYR A 18 -6.12 -7.03 7.22
C TYR A 18 -7.48 -7.01 6.51
N LEU A 19 -7.85 -8.11 5.82
CA LEU A 19 -9.13 -8.23 5.13
C LEU A 19 -10.32 -8.07 6.09
N LYS A 20 -10.25 -8.72 7.27
CA LYS A 20 -11.22 -8.55 8.35
C LYS A 20 -11.39 -7.08 8.73
N SER A 21 -10.29 -6.36 8.96
CA SER A 21 -10.34 -4.94 9.33
C SER A 21 -10.92 -4.07 8.22
N GLN A 22 -10.64 -4.36 6.95
CA GLN A 22 -11.25 -3.63 5.82
C GLN A 22 -12.78 -3.80 5.80
N VAL A 23 -13.28 -5.02 6.04
CA VAL A 23 -14.71 -5.28 6.12
C VAL A 23 -15.35 -4.54 7.30
N GLU A 24 -14.70 -4.54 8.47
CA GLU A 24 -15.18 -3.83 9.67
C GLU A 24 -15.24 -2.30 9.49
N LEU A 25 -14.33 -1.72 8.70
CA LEU A 25 -14.24 -0.27 8.46
C LEU A 25 -15.07 0.24 7.27
N SER A 26 -15.61 -0.66 6.44
CA SER A 26 -16.35 -0.26 5.23
C SER A 26 -17.73 0.37 5.53
N ASN A 27 -18.11 1.39 4.75
CA ASN A 27 -19.42 2.05 4.85
C ASN A 27 -20.53 1.26 4.11
N PRO A 28 -21.82 1.37 4.51
CA PRO A 28 -22.94 0.61 3.94
C PRO A 28 -23.10 0.71 2.41
N SER A 29 -22.67 1.81 1.78
CA SER A 29 -22.70 2.01 0.33
C SER A 29 -21.57 1.30 -0.41
N ASN A 30 -20.41 1.07 0.23
CA ASN A 30 -19.31 0.26 -0.32
C ASN A 30 -19.51 -1.24 -0.09
N PHE A 31 -20.45 -1.60 0.80
CA PHE A 31 -20.69 -2.99 1.20
C PHE A 31 -21.22 -3.87 0.05
N THR A 32 -21.92 -3.31 -0.94
CA THR A 32 -22.48 -4.10 -2.04
C THR A 32 -21.39 -4.65 -2.96
N ASP A 33 -20.45 -3.81 -3.38
CA ASP A 33 -19.32 -4.23 -4.22
C ASP A 33 -18.34 -5.12 -3.43
N ILE A 34 -18.10 -4.79 -2.16
CA ILE A 34 -17.29 -5.61 -1.26
C ILE A 34 -17.92 -6.99 -1.04
N ASN A 35 -19.24 -7.12 -0.92
CA ASN A 35 -19.90 -8.41 -0.71
C ASN A 35 -19.79 -9.32 -1.93
N ILE A 36 -20.00 -8.81 -3.15
CA ILE A 36 -19.86 -9.62 -4.37
C ILE A 36 -18.41 -10.10 -4.55
N TYR A 37 -17.44 -9.21 -4.31
CA TYR A 37 -16.03 -9.57 -4.32
C TYR A 37 -15.71 -10.58 -3.21
N ALA A 38 -16.21 -10.37 -2.00
CA ALA A 38 -16.01 -11.26 -0.86
C ALA A 38 -16.57 -12.66 -1.13
N GLU A 39 -17.76 -12.80 -1.72
CA GLU A 39 -18.33 -14.10 -2.08
C GLU A 39 -17.39 -14.88 -3.01
N SER A 40 -16.90 -14.24 -4.07
CA SER A 40 -15.98 -14.87 -5.03
C SER A 40 -14.62 -15.20 -4.41
N PHE A 41 -14.07 -14.28 -3.61
CA PHE A 41 -12.84 -14.51 -2.87
C PHE A 41 -12.97 -15.68 -1.90
N TYR A 42 -14.02 -15.71 -1.07
CA TYR A 42 -14.24 -16.76 -0.09
C TYR A 42 -14.58 -18.10 -0.74
N ARG A 43 -15.25 -18.12 -1.90
CA ARG A 43 -15.42 -19.34 -2.70
C ARG A 43 -14.07 -19.96 -3.03
N ASP A 44 -13.19 -19.21 -3.67
CA ASP A 44 -11.90 -19.72 -4.14
C ASP A 44 -10.99 -20.06 -2.97
N PHE A 45 -10.99 -19.22 -1.93
CA PHE A 45 -10.25 -19.46 -0.69
C PHE A 45 -10.69 -20.76 0.01
N LEU A 46 -12.00 -20.96 0.21
CA LEU A 46 -12.53 -22.13 0.92
C LEU A 46 -12.37 -23.41 0.08
N ASN A 47 -12.42 -23.32 -1.24
CA ASN A 47 -12.06 -24.45 -2.13
C ASN A 47 -10.62 -24.90 -1.91
N ILE A 48 -9.69 -23.96 -1.77
CA ILE A 48 -8.27 -24.28 -1.49
C ILE A 48 -8.09 -24.84 -0.08
N VAL A 49 -8.76 -24.24 0.92
CA VAL A 49 -8.65 -24.70 2.32
C VAL A 49 -9.24 -26.09 2.46
N PHE A 50 -10.44 -26.36 1.98
CA PHE A 50 -11.14 -27.61 2.27
C PHE A 50 -11.08 -28.66 1.17
N GLY A 51 -10.58 -28.30 -0.03
CA GLY A 51 -10.67 -29.17 -1.20
C GLY A 51 -12.09 -29.29 -1.76
N TYR A 52 -12.95 -28.31 -1.47
CA TYR A 52 -14.32 -28.26 -1.99
C TYR A 52 -14.36 -27.78 -3.44
N ASN A 53 -15.53 -27.92 -4.05
CA ASN A 53 -15.89 -27.35 -5.34
C ASN A 53 -17.11 -26.42 -5.20
N LEU A 54 -17.00 -25.45 -4.30
CA LEU A 54 -18.01 -24.42 -4.04
C LEU A 54 -18.24 -23.57 -5.28
N ILE A 55 -19.51 -23.29 -5.55
CA ILE A 55 -19.96 -22.34 -6.56
C ILE A 55 -20.91 -21.31 -5.93
N ASN A 56 -20.98 -20.12 -6.51
CA ASN A 56 -21.92 -19.09 -6.06
C ASN A 56 -23.34 -19.53 -6.43
N VAL A 57 -24.18 -19.77 -5.43
CA VAL A 57 -25.55 -20.26 -5.61
C VAL A 57 -26.41 -19.19 -6.31
N ASN A 58 -26.16 -17.91 -6.03
CA ASN A 58 -26.81 -16.78 -6.68
C ASN A 58 -26.65 -16.75 -8.21
N ILE A 59 -25.59 -17.36 -8.77
CA ILE A 59 -25.37 -17.44 -10.23
C ILE A 59 -26.30 -18.48 -10.86
N LEU A 60 -26.61 -19.56 -10.14
CA LEU A 60 -27.45 -20.65 -10.63
C LEU A 60 -28.94 -20.40 -10.38
N GLU A 61 -29.27 -19.81 -9.23
CA GLU A 61 -30.64 -19.55 -8.81
C GLU A 61 -30.76 -18.12 -8.25
N PRO A 62 -30.91 -17.11 -9.13
CA PRO A 62 -31.13 -15.74 -8.71
C PRO A 62 -32.38 -15.68 -7.82
N ASN A 63 -32.25 -15.12 -6.61
CA ASN A 63 -33.26 -15.06 -5.53
C ASN A 63 -33.24 -16.23 -4.52
N SER A 64 -32.27 -17.14 -4.57
CA SER A 64 -32.10 -18.20 -3.56
C SER A 64 -31.33 -17.73 -2.30
N ALA A 65 -31.68 -16.57 -1.75
CA ALA A 65 -30.97 -15.82 -0.68
C ALA A 65 -30.84 -16.49 0.72
N ALA A 66 -30.80 -17.81 0.81
CA ALA A 66 -30.56 -18.55 2.05
C ALA A 66 -29.07 -18.84 2.29
N ILE A 67 -28.29 -19.01 1.23
CA ILE A 67 -26.88 -19.38 1.24
C ILE A 67 -26.18 -18.69 0.06
N ASP A 68 -24.89 -18.40 0.18
CA ASP A 68 -24.14 -17.74 -0.89
C ASP A 68 -23.37 -18.76 -1.74
N LEU A 69 -22.78 -19.76 -1.09
CA LEU A 69 -21.93 -20.78 -1.69
C LEU A 69 -22.48 -22.19 -1.44
N GLY A 70 -22.31 -23.08 -2.40
CA GLY A 70 -22.72 -24.48 -2.27
C GLY A 70 -21.81 -25.43 -3.05
N ASP A 71 -21.54 -26.59 -2.48
CA ASP A 71 -20.90 -27.73 -3.13
C ASP A 71 -21.83 -28.93 -3.01
N VAL A 72 -22.39 -29.37 -4.14
CA VAL A 72 -23.33 -30.50 -4.17
C VAL A 72 -22.62 -31.83 -3.98
N GLY A 73 -21.36 -31.95 -4.43
CA GLY A 73 -20.58 -33.18 -4.30
C GLY A 73 -20.21 -33.44 -2.85
N SER A 74 -19.73 -32.39 -2.16
CA SER A 74 -19.42 -32.44 -0.72
C SER A 74 -20.66 -32.25 0.17
N LYS A 75 -21.80 -31.88 -0.43
CA LYS A 75 -23.07 -31.55 0.25
C LYS A 75 -22.92 -30.50 1.35
N VAL A 76 -22.11 -29.47 1.10
CA VAL A 76 -21.87 -28.36 2.03
C VAL A 76 -22.45 -27.07 1.45
N ALA A 77 -23.14 -26.31 2.28
CA ALA A 77 -23.59 -24.96 1.99
C ALA A 77 -22.93 -23.95 2.94
N ILE A 78 -22.58 -22.77 2.43
CA ILE A 78 -21.93 -21.72 3.19
C ILE A 78 -22.63 -20.39 2.97
N GLN A 79 -23.01 -19.73 4.06
CA GLN A 79 -23.39 -18.32 4.09
C GLN A 79 -22.19 -17.51 4.56
N VAL A 80 -21.77 -16.56 3.75
CA VAL A 80 -20.77 -15.55 4.08
C VAL A 80 -21.50 -14.31 4.63
N THR A 81 -20.99 -13.72 5.71
CA THR A 81 -21.61 -12.54 6.33
C THR A 81 -20.60 -11.69 7.07
N SER A 82 -20.88 -10.39 7.20
CA SER A 82 -20.14 -9.47 8.09
C SER A 82 -20.90 -9.18 9.39
N THR A 83 -22.16 -9.64 9.52
CA THR A 83 -22.99 -9.34 10.69
C THR A 83 -22.88 -10.42 11.76
N SER A 84 -22.60 -10.01 12.99
CA SER A 84 -22.38 -10.90 14.14
C SER A 84 -23.63 -11.23 14.97
N ASP A 85 -24.79 -10.71 14.56
CA ASP A 85 -26.06 -10.93 15.24
C ASP A 85 -26.60 -12.35 14.99
N ILE A 86 -27.02 -13.02 16.06
CA ILE A 86 -27.70 -14.32 16.01
C ILE A 86 -28.99 -14.27 15.20
N SER A 87 -29.61 -13.08 15.05
CA SER A 87 -30.76 -12.88 14.18
C SER A 87 -30.47 -13.26 12.73
N LYS A 88 -29.24 -13.01 12.24
CA LYS A 88 -28.80 -13.42 10.90
C LYS A 88 -28.72 -14.94 10.79
N ALA A 89 -28.15 -15.62 11.80
CA ALA A 89 -28.10 -17.08 11.82
C ALA A 89 -29.50 -17.70 11.80
N LYS A 90 -30.42 -17.19 12.63
CA LYS A 90 -31.83 -17.63 12.64
C LYS A 90 -32.53 -17.43 11.30
N LYS A 91 -32.34 -16.27 10.66
CA LYS A 91 -32.91 -15.99 9.33
C LYS A 91 -32.36 -16.95 8.26
N THR A 92 -31.05 -17.19 8.28
CA THR A 92 -30.35 -18.10 7.36
C THR A 92 -30.91 -19.53 7.49
N VAL A 93 -30.95 -20.06 8.72
CA VAL A 93 -31.45 -21.42 9.00
C VAL A 93 -32.93 -21.55 8.66
N LYS A 94 -33.76 -20.54 8.97
CA LYS A 94 -35.16 -20.53 8.57
C LYS A 94 -35.30 -20.61 7.04
N SER A 95 -34.59 -19.75 6.31
CA SER A 95 -34.61 -19.74 4.84
C SER A 95 -34.12 -21.07 4.24
N PHE A 96 -33.11 -21.70 4.88
CA PHE A 96 -32.59 -23.01 4.50
C PHE A 96 -33.64 -24.13 4.65
N ASN A 97 -34.45 -24.09 5.71
CA ASN A 97 -35.56 -25.02 5.94
C ASN A 97 -36.79 -24.72 5.06
N ASP A 98 -37.14 -23.45 4.88
CA ASP A 98 -38.28 -23.01 4.07
C ASP A 98 -38.12 -23.43 2.61
N LYS A 99 -36.86 -23.46 2.13
CA LYS A 99 -36.49 -23.84 0.76
C LYS A 99 -36.07 -25.31 0.61
N ASN A 100 -36.19 -26.11 1.67
CA ASN A 100 -35.77 -27.51 1.69
C ASN A 100 -34.32 -27.76 1.24
N LEU A 101 -33.41 -26.80 1.46
CA LEU A 101 -32.02 -26.93 1.04
C LEU A 101 -31.27 -28.05 1.78
N HIS A 102 -31.78 -28.46 2.94
CA HIS A 102 -31.30 -29.60 3.71
C HIS A 102 -31.46 -30.95 3.00
N GLU A 103 -32.29 -31.03 1.95
CA GLU A 103 -32.38 -32.23 1.11
C GLU A 103 -31.16 -32.36 0.16
N LYS A 104 -30.50 -31.23 -0.13
CA LYS A 104 -29.36 -31.14 -1.04
C LYS A 104 -28.02 -31.04 -0.31
N TYR A 105 -28.00 -30.37 0.85
CA TYR A 105 -26.80 -30.14 1.63
C TYR A 105 -26.96 -30.68 3.05
N ASP A 106 -26.03 -31.55 3.46
CA ASP A 106 -26.03 -32.18 4.77
C ASP A 106 -25.49 -31.23 5.85
N SER A 107 -24.73 -30.20 5.45
CA SER A 107 -24.08 -29.25 6.35
C SER A 107 -24.25 -27.79 5.91
N LEU A 108 -24.55 -26.92 6.87
CA LEU A 108 -24.57 -25.47 6.72
C LEU A 108 -23.46 -24.85 7.58
N ILE A 109 -22.66 -23.96 6.99
CA ILE A 109 -21.68 -23.14 7.71
C ILE A 109 -22.07 -21.67 7.54
N ILE A 110 -22.03 -20.90 8.62
CA ILE A 110 -22.18 -19.44 8.58
C ILE A 110 -20.81 -18.85 8.90
N LEU A 111 -20.11 -18.37 7.87
CA LEU A 111 -18.81 -17.73 7.98
C LEU A 111 -18.98 -16.23 8.20
N ASN A 112 -18.61 -15.77 9.39
CA ASN A 112 -18.60 -14.37 9.75
C ASN A 112 -17.20 -13.76 9.59
N ILE A 113 -17.07 -12.86 8.62
CA ILE A 113 -15.79 -12.24 8.23
C ILE A 113 -15.33 -11.21 9.26
N ALA A 114 -16.25 -10.44 9.85
CA ALA A 114 -15.92 -9.39 10.81
C ALA A 114 -15.56 -10.03 12.15
N MET A 115 -16.51 -10.51 12.93
CA MET A 115 -16.21 -11.17 14.21
C MET A 115 -17.42 -11.92 14.71
N LYS A 116 -17.29 -13.19 15.13
CA LYS A 116 -18.40 -13.86 15.80
C LYS A 116 -18.53 -13.37 17.24
N LYS A 117 -19.76 -13.15 17.70
CA LYS A 117 -20.04 -12.98 19.14
C LYS A 117 -20.06 -14.36 19.80
N LYS A 118 -19.59 -14.45 21.05
CA LYS A 118 -19.78 -15.66 21.87
C LYS A 118 -21.26 -15.82 22.17
N HIS A 119 -21.94 -16.63 21.38
CA HIS A 119 -23.31 -17.05 21.66
C HIS A 119 -23.30 -18.24 22.61
N LYS A 120 -24.28 -18.33 23.52
CA LYS A 120 -24.48 -19.54 24.31
C LYS A 120 -24.78 -20.70 23.36
N LYS A 121 -24.40 -21.93 23.72
CA LYS A 121 -24.78 -23.13 22.96
C LYS A 121 -26.29 -23.11 22.73
N GLN A 122 -26.69 -23.10 21.47
CA GLN A 122 -28.08 -22.99 21.07
C GLN A 122 -28.27 -23.74 19.76
N LEU A 123 -29.23 -24.67 19.77
CA LEU A 123 -29.79 -25.26 18.56
C LEU A 123 -30.89 -24.33 18.03
N ILE A 124 -30.85 -24.04 16.73
CA ILE A 124 -31.86 -23.26 16.02
C ILE A 124 -32.32 -24.02 14.77
N GLY A 125 -33.58 -23.88 14.38
CA GLY A 125 -34.16 -24.62 13.26
C GLY A 125 -35.36 -25.45 13.68
N GLU A 126 -35.70 -26.45 12.86
CA GLU A 126 -36.86 -27.31 13.04
C GLU A 126 -36.38 -28.75 13.22
N GLU A 127 -36.85 -29.43 14.27
CA GLU A 127 -36.48 -30.83 14.57
C GLU A 127 -36.89 -31.80 13.46
N THR A 128 -37.99 -31.50 12.76
CA THR A 128 -38.49 -32.30 11.63
C THR A 128 -37.78 -32.02 10.31
N LYS A 129 -36.88 -31.03 10.28
CA LYS A 129 -36.08 -30.63 9.11
C LYS A 129 -34.60 -30.53 9.53
N TYR A 130 -33.97 -29.39 9.31
CA TYR A 130 -32.60 -29.13 9.74
C TYR A 130 -32.55 -28.39 11.08
N GLN A 131 -31.74 -28.92 11.99
CA GLN A 131 -31.28 -28.23 13.19
C GLN A 131 -29.83 -27.80 13.03
N PHE A 132 -29.56 -26.54 13.35
CA PHE A 132 -28.24 -25.92 13.28
C PHE A 132 -27.71 -25.65 14.69
N ASP A 133 -26.52 -26.16 14.99
CA ASP A 133 -25.79 -25.81 16.20
C ASP A 133 -24.97 -24.54 15.98
N VAL A 134 -25.39 -23.46 16.60
CA VAL A 134 -24.73 -22.15 16.49
C VAL A 134 -23.26 -22.21 16.95
N SER A 135 -22.93 -23.10 17.90
CA SER A 135 -21.59 -23.16 18.47
C SER A 135 -20.55 -23.82 17.55
N SER A 136 -20.99 -24.75 16.69
CA SER A 136 -20.13 -25.47 15.75
C SER A 136 -20.32 -25.01 14.30
N GLY A 137 -21.47 -24.45 13.95
CA GLY A 137 -21.80 -24.01 12.59
C GLY A 137 -21.49 -22.54 12.29
N VAL A 138 -21.25 -21.69 13.30
CA VAL A 138 -20.84 -20.28 13.09
C VAL A 138 -19.34 -20.13 13.23
N TRP A 139 -18.70 -19.83 12.11
CA TRP A 139 -17.25 -19.73 11.98
C TRP A 139 -16.83 -18.27 11.86
N ASP A 140 -15.62 -17.96 12.30
CA ASP A 140 -14.93 -16.72 11.99
C ASP A 140 -13.54 -16.97 11.42
N ILE A 141 -12.83 -15.89 11.13
CA ILE A 141 -11.44 -15.93 10.63
C ILE A 141 -10.51 -16.70 11.57
N SER A 142 -10.74 -16.63 12.89
CA SER A 142 -9.91 -17.34 13.87
C SER A 142 -10.10 -18.86 13.79
N ASP A 143 -11.32 -19.33 13.49
CA ASP A 143 -11.58 -20.75 13.28
C ASP A 143 -10.91 -21.24 11.99
N LEU A 144 -10.96 -20.44 10.91
CA LEU A 144 -10.26 -20.76 9.67
C LEU A 144 -8.74 -20.84 9.87
N ILE A 145 -8.15 -19.90 10.61
CA ILE A 145 -6.72 -19.94 10.93
C ILE A 145 -6.34 -21.21 11.69
N LYS A 146 -7.18 -21.70 12.61
CA LYS A 146 -6.94 -22.96 13.32
C LYS A 146 -6.98 -24.16 12.36
N VAL A 147 -8.00 -24.24 11.51
CA VAL A 147 -8.11 -25.32 10.51
C VAL A 147 -6.92 -25.32 9.56
N ILE A 148 -6.49 -24.16 9.09
CA ILE A 148 -5.29 -24.01 8.26
C ILE A 148 -4.04 -24.44 9.05
N GLY A 149 -3.96 -24.07 10.33
CA GLY A 149 -2.89 -24.40 11.26
C GLY A 149 -2.68 -25.90 11.48
N ASP A 150 -3.68 -26.74 11.21
CA ASP A 150 -3.62 -28.20 11.37
C ASP A 150 -3.28 -28.94 10.05
N LYS A 151 -3.14 -28.23 8.92
CA LYS A 151 -2.86 -28.82 7.60
C LYS A 151 -1.39 -29.15 7.36
N SER A 152 -1.10 -29.88 6.27
CA SER A 152 0.28 -30.12 5.84
C SER A 152 0.99 -28.81 5.45
N ALA A 153 2.33 -28.81 5.48
CA ALA A 153 3.10 -27.62 5.09
C ALA A 153 2.83 -27.20 3.62
N GLU A 154 2.60 -28.16 2.74
CA GLU A 154 2.28 -27.93 1.33
C GLU A 154 0.92 -27.24 1.15
N GLU A 155 -0.10 -27.69 1.87
CA GLU A 155 -1.41 -27.05 1.87
C GLU A 155 -1.37 -25.63 2.44
N ILE A 156 -0.65 -25.42 3.55
CA ILE A 156 -0.47 -24.08 4.13
C ILE A 156 0.22 -23.15 3.13
N SER A 157 1.25 -23.64 2.44
CA SER A 157 1.96 -22.85 1.43
C SER A 157 1.04 -22.45 0.26
N LYS A 158 0.19 -23.38 -0.22
CA LYS A 158 -0.83 -23.10 -1.25
C LYS A 158 -1.80 -22.01 -0.79
N VAL A 159 -2.30 -22.11 0.45
CA VAL A 159 -3.19 -21.11 1.03
C VAL A 159 -2.52 -19.75 1.10
N ARG A 160 -1.29 -19.68 1.60
CA ARG A 160 -0.51 -18.44 1.65
C ARG A 160 -0.35 -17.81 0.27
N THR A 161 0.11 -18.58 -0.72
CA THR A 161 0.35 -18.07 -2.07
C THR A 161 -0.92 -17.56 -2.73
N PHE A 162 -2.05 -18.24 -2.53
CA PHE A 162 -3.34 -17.72 -2.97
C PHE A 162 -3.63 -16.35 -2.33
N LEU A 163 -3.56 -16.26 -1.00
CA LEU A 163 -3.87 -15.04 -0.26
C LEU A 163 -2.96 -13.86 -0.65
N GLU A 164 -1.67 -14.10 -0.85
CA GLU A 164 -0.72 -13.07 -1.31
C GLU A 164 -1.08 -12.54 -2.71
N GLY A 165 -1.69 -13.36 -3.57
CA GLY A 165 -2.21 -12.91 -4.86
C GLY A 165 -3.49 -12.06 -4.76
N GLN A 166 -4.14 -12.01 -3.60
CA GLN A 166 -5.39 -11.27 -3.38
C GLN A 166 -5.17 -9.91 -2.70
N VAL A 167 -3.97 -9.63 -2.20
CA VAL A 167 -3.65 -8.37 -1.51
C VAL A 167 -2.31 -7.81 -1.96
N THR A 168 -2.27 -6.50 -2.18
CA THR A 168 -1.01 -5.79 -2.40
C THR A 168 -0.62 -5.10 -1.10
N PHE A 169 0.39 -5.63 -0.41
CA PHE A 169 1.05 -4.85 0.63
C PHE A 169 2.07 -3.95 -0.05
N GLU A 170 1.89 -2.65 0.06
CA GLU A 170 2.98 -1.72 -0.25
C GLU A 170 4.11 -2.02 0.73
N ASN A 171 5.13 -2.75 0.27
CA ASN A 171 6.36 -2.92 1.02
C ASN A 171 6.96 -1.53 1.16
N SER A 172 6.84 -0.92 2.35
CA SER A 172 7.64 0.24 2.71
C SER A 172 9.08 -0.22 2.93
N ALA A 173 9.80 -0.46 1.83
CA ALA A 173 11.25 -0.47 1.90
C ALA A 173 11.65 0.87 2.53
N SER A 174 12.23 0.82 3.74
CA SER A 174 12.61 2.03 4.47
C SER A 174 13.59 2.84 3.62
N LEU A 175 13.13 3.94 3.04
CA LEU A 175 13.98 4.86 2.30
C LEU A 175 15.14 5.36 3.18
N PRO A 176 16.34 5.58 2.58
CA PRO A 176 17.43 6.25 3.27
C PRO A 176 16.96 7.60 3.84
N LYS A 177 17.50 7.98 5.01
CA LYS A 177 17.07 9.20 5.72
C LYS A 177 17.32 10.47 4.90
N GLU A 178 18.31 10.45 4.02
CA GLU A 178 18.64 11.50 3.08
C GLU A 178 17.52 11.68 2.05
N ILE A 179 16.94 10.59 1.55
CA ILE A 179 15.81 10.63 0.61
C ILE A 179 14.56 11.17 1.32
N LYS A 180 14.30 10.74 2.56
CA LYS A 180 13.21 11.30 3.36
C LYS A 180 13.37 12.80 3.62
N THR A 181 14.61 13.25 3.83
CA THR A 181 14.93 14.67 4.02
C THR A 181 14.70 15.45 2.72
N PHE A 182 15.08 14.88 1.57
CA PHE A 182 14.79 15.45 0.26
C PHE A 182 13.27 15.57 0.03
N GLN A 183 12.50 14.53 0.33
CA GLN A 183 11.04 14.55 0.17
C GLN A 183 10.37 15.63 1.01
N ALA A 184 10.75 15.72 2.29
CA ALA A 184 10.22 16.75 3.18
C ALA A 184 10.58 18.17 2.69
N LEU A 185 11.80 18.36 2.15
CA LEU A 185 12.20 19.63 1.56
C LEU A 185 11.38 19.99 0.33
N ILE A 186 11.20 19.05 -0.60
CA ILE A 186 10.44 19.31 -1.82
C ILE A 186 8.96 19.57 -1.51
N ALA A 187 8.39 18.86 -0.53
CA ALA A 187 7.03 19.11 -0.08
C ALA A 187 6.87 20.54 0.47
N LEU A 188 7.82 21.01 1.28
CA LEU A 188 7.82 22.40 1.78
C LEU A 188 7.98 23.42 0.65
N LEU A 189 8.82 23.15 -0.34
CA LEU A 189 8.98 24.02 -1.50
C LEU A 189 7.75 24.06 -2.42
N SER A 190 6.95 23.00 -2.42
CA SER A 190 5.75 22.88 -3.27
C SER A 190 4.47 23.30 -2.53
N ASP A 191 4.60 23.85 -1.32
CA ASP A 191 3.46 24.32 -0.53
C ASP A 191 3.02 25.70 -1.01
N GLU A 192 1.93 25.76 -1.77
CA GLU A 192 1.36 27.01 -2.32
C GLU A 192 0.89 27.99 -1.23
N ASP A 193 0.62 27.51 -0.02
CA ASP A 193 0.15 28.34 1.10
C ASP A 193 1.33 28.93 1.92
N HIS A 194 2.58 28.61 1.57
CA HIS A 194 3.75 29.09 2.31
C HIS A 194 3.96 30.62 2.10
N PRO A 195 4.20 31.41 3.17
CA PRO A 195 4.25 32.88 3.10
C PRO A 195 5.37 33.45 2.22
N GLY A 196 6.39 32.63 1.92
CA GLY A 196 7.51 32.99 1.04
C GLY A 196 7.33 32.67 -0.45
N VAL A 197 6.20 32.08 -0.87
CA VAL A 197 5.96 31.73 -2.29
C VAL A 197 5.88 33.00 -3.14
N GLY A 198 6.62 33.05 -4.24
CA GLY A 198 6.58 34.17 -5.18
C GLY A 198 7.21 35.47 -4.67
N VAL A 199 7.83 35.47 -3.48
CA VAL A 199 8.45 36.66 -2.84
C VAL A 199 9.94 36.79 -3.17
N GLY A 200 10.54 35.74 -3.75
CA GLY A 200 11.98 35.69 -4.03
C GLY A 200 12.46 36.85 -4.92
N PHE A 201 13.39 37.65 -4.41
CA PHE A 201 14.07 38.69 -5.19
C PHE A 201 15.54 38.36 -5.43
N ILE A 202 16.04 38.70 -6.61
CA ILE A 202 17.40 38.38 -7.03
C ILE A 202 18.27 39.63 -6.89
N GLU A 203 19.17 39.65 -5.91
CA GLU A 203 20.44 40.35 -6.08
C GLU A 203 21.34 39.47 -6.96
N GLU A 204 21.98 40.06 -7.97
CA GLU A 204 22.65 39.33 -9.06
C GLU A 204 23.43 38.10 -8.56
N PRO A 205 23.15 36.89 -9.09
CA PRO A 205 23.81 35.68 -8.60
C PRO A 205 25.30 35.76 -8.94
N ASP A 206 26.20 35.65 -7.96
CA ASP A 206 27.64 35.49 -8.18
C ASP A 206 27.93 34.03 -8.60
N PRO A 207 28.13 33.74 -9.89
CA PRO A 207 28.21 32.38 -10.43
C PRO A 207 29.65 31.90 -10.58
N LYS A 208 30.64 32.67 -10.09
CA LYS A 208 32.04 32.52 -10.44
C LYS A 208 32.65 31.26 -9.82
N GLY A 209 32.70 30.19 -10.61
CA GLY A 209 33.61 29.07 -10.37
C GLY A 209 33.09 27.67 -10.72
N LYS A 210 31.82 27.50 -11.10
CA LYS A 210 31.24 26.17 -11.41
C LYS A 210 30.50 26.11 -12.73
N ILE A 211 29.45 26.91 -12.82
CA ILE A 211 28.63 27.01 -14.02
C ILE A 211 29.52 27.51 -15.16
N GLU A 212 30.30 28.58 -14.92
CA GLU A 212 31.15 29.23 -15.91
C GLU A 212 32.33 28.37 -16.38
N ASP A 213 32.85 27.45 -15.55
CA ASP A 213 34.04 26.64 -15.87
C ASP A 213 33.71 25.24 -16.41
N ARG A 214 32.81 24.49 -15.75
CA ARG A 214 32.49 23.09 -16.13
C ARG A 214 31.24 22.95 -16.99
N PHE A 215 30.38 23.95 -17.00
CA PHE A 215 29.14 23.98 -17.76
C PHE A 215 29.10 25.23 -18.66
N SER A 216 30.26 25.67 -19.16
CA SER A 216 30.43 26.87 -19.99
C SER A 216 29.39 26.94 -21.11
N ASP A 217 29.17 25.82 -21.77
CA ASP A 217 28.30 25.69 -22.96
C ASP A 217 26.81 25.80 -22.62
N HIS A 218 26.44 25.66 -21.34
CA HIS A 218 25.05 25.71 -20.83
C HIS A 218 24.88 26.75 -19.72
N THR A 219 25.88 27.60 -19.51
CA THR A 219 25.93 28.56 -18.42
C THR A 219 24.77 29.53 -18.46
N GLN A 220 24.51 30.11 -19.64
CA GLN A 220 23.45 31.09 -19.80
C GLN A 220 22.06 30.47 -19.58
N TYR A 221 21.86 29.24 -20.02
CA TYR A 221 20.61 28.50 -19.86
C TYR A 221 20.33 28.22 -18.37
N LEU A 222 21.27 27.62 -17.65
CA LEU A 222 21.12 27.31 -16.22
C LEU A 222 20.95 28.56 -15.36
N LYS A 223 21.65 29.65 -15.71
CA LYS A 223 21.48 30.95 -15.02
C LYS A 223 20.09 31.54 -15.23
N ASN A 224 19.59 31.53 -16.45
CA ASN A 224 18.25 32.06 -16.74
C ASN A 224 17.17 31.22 -16.05
N GLU A 225 17.27 29.90 -16.14
CA GLU A 225 16.34 28.97 -15.50
C GLU A 225 16.37 29.10 -13.96
N PHE A 226 17.57 29.22 -13.36
CA PHE A 226 17.67 29.48 -11.92
C PHE A 226 16.99 30.79 -11.53
N LYS A 227 17.21 31.87 -12.30
CA LYS A 227 16.59 33.17 -12.02
C LYS A 227 15.06 33.09 -12.06
N GLU A 228 14.50 32.46 -13.08
CA GLU A 228 13.05 32.28 -13.21
C GLU A 228 12.48 31.49 -12.02
N LEU A 229 13.10 30.37 -11.66
CA LEU A 229 12.64 29.52 -10.56
C LEU A 229 12.88 30.14 -9.17
N TYR A 230 13.87 31.01 -9.03
CA TYR A 230 14.18 31.66 -7.75
C TYR A 230 13.06 32.60 -7.30
N THR A 231 12.37 33.26 -8.23
CA THR A 231 11.22 34.11 -7.88
C THR A 231 10.12 33.32 -7.17
N GLU A 232 9.89 32.08 -7.61
CA GLU A 232 8.84 31.22 -7.05
C GLU A 232 9.26 30.57 -5.72
N TYR A 233 10.48 30.01 -5.67
CA TYR A 233 10.89 29.10 -4.60
C TYR A 233 12.00 29.63 -3.68
N GLY A 234 12.63 30.77 -4.01
CA GLY A 234 13.84 31.26 -3.35
C GLY A 234 13.65 31.66 -1.89
N ASP A 235 12.59 32.39 -1.59
CA ASP A 235 12.28 32.83 -0.23
C ASP A 235 11.80 31.66 0.63
N VAL A 236 11.00 30.73 0.06
CA VAL A 236 10.63 29.47 0.74
C VAL A 236 11.86 28.64 1.10
N LEU A 237 12.81 28.49 0.18
CA LEU A 237 14.05 27.73 0.45
C LEU A 237 14.91 28.39 1.54
N SER A 238 14.94 29.71 1.58
CA SER A 238 15.68 30.48 2.59
C SER A 238 15.04 30.30 3.97
N ASP A 239 13.72 30.42 4.05
CA ASP A 239 12.95 30.24 5.27
C ASP A 239 13.15 28.84 5.88
N VAL A 240 13.06 27.79 5.05
CA VAL A 240 13.31 26.39 5.48
C VAL A 240 14.74 26.18 6.04
N PHE A 241 15.71 26.95 5.56
CA PHE A 241 17.09 26.88 6.05
C PHE A 241 17.35 27.72 7.30
N GLU A 242 16.64 28.84 7.46
CA GLU A 242 16.78 29.77 8.58
C GLU A 242 15.98 29.32 9.81
N ASN A 243 14.77 28.78 9.62
CA ASN A 243 13.87 28.35 10.70
C ASN A 243 14.15 26.93 11.22
N GLU A 244 15.19 26.26 10.71
CA GLU A 244 15.61 24.90 11.09
C GLU A 244 14.56 23.79 10.93
N ASP A 245 13.53 23.95 10.10
CA ASP A 245 12.42 22.98 9.95
C ASP A 245 12.90 21.55 9.65
N LEU A 246 14.02 21.43 8.92
CA LEU A 246 14.64 20.15 8.56
C LEU A 246 15.89 19.80 9.37
N GLY A 247 16.38 20.70 10.22
CA GLY A 247 17.58 20.52 11.05
C GLY A 247 18.89 20.44 10.26
N GLN A 248 19.89 21.24 10.66
CA GLN A 248 21.17 21.38 9.94
C GLN A 248 21.91 20.06 9.67
N VAL A 249 21.83 19.10 10.59
CA VAL A 249 22.49 17.78 10.45
C VAL A 249 21.88 16.96 9.31
N ARG A 250 20.55 17.02 9.10
CA ARG A 250 19.89 16.25 8.04
C ARG A 250 20.21 16.85 6.68
N LEU A 251 20.16 18.18 6.57
CA LEU A 251 20.53 18.91 5.35
C LEU A 251 21.99 18.67 4.96
N ARG A 252 22.91 18.63 5.92
CA ARG A 252 24.32 18.28 5.66
C ARG A 252 24.46 16.86 5.10
N ARG A 253 23.70 15.88 5.62
CA ARG A 253 23.71 14.49 5.11
C ARG A 253 23.10 14.38 3.73
N LEU A 254 22.00 15.09 3.46
CA LEU A 254 21.42 15.20 2.13
C LEU A 254 22.43 15.74 1.12
N ARG A 255 23.13 16.83 1.44
CA ARG A 255 24.17 17.42 0.57
C ARG A 255 25.32 16.45 0.29
N LEU A 256 25.78 15.69 1.29
CA LEU A 256 26.80 14.65 1.09
C LEU A 256 26.31 13.53 0.17
N HIS A 257 25.05 13.12 0.31
CA HIS A 257 24.43 12.14 -0.58
C HIS A 257 24.33 12.66 -2.01
N LEU A 258 23.85 13.90 -2.19
CA LEU A 258 23.76 14.55 -3.50
C LEU A 258 25.12 14.62 -4.18
N LYS A 259 26.19 14.99 -3.46
CA LYS A 259 27.56 15.02 -4.03
C LYS A 259 27.95 13.68 -4.62
N LYS A 260 27.84 12.61 -3.84
CA LYS A 260 28.22 11.26 -4.26
C LYS A 260 27.33 10.75 -5.39
N HIS A 261 26.03 10.93 -5.28
CA HIS A 261 25.07 10.37 -6.23
C HIS A 261 25.10 11.08 -7.58
N SER A 262 25.18 12.42 -7.56
CA SER A 262 25.29 13.22 -8.78
C SER A 262 26.60 12.99 -9.51
N ASP A 263 27.74 12.81 -8.81
CA ASP A 263 29.02 12.50 -9.45
C ASP A 263 29.00 11.13 -10.17
N GLN A 264 28.31 10.15 -9.57
CA GLN A 264 28.07 8.85 -10.22
C GLN A 264 27.23 9.02 -11.49
N ILE A 265 26.09 9.72 -11.41
CA ILE A 265 25.22 9.95 -12.57
C ILE A 265 25.95 10.72 -13.67
N LEU A 266 26.79 11.70 -13.31
CA LEU A 266 27.60 12.43 -14.28
C LEU A 266 28.61 11.52 -14.98
N THR A 267 29.22 10.61 -14.23
CA THR A 267 30.14 9.59 -14.78
C THR A 267 29.40 8.67 -15.75
N ASP A 268 28.21 8.20 -15.37
CA ASP A 268 27.37 7.33 -16.21
C ASP A 268 26.88 8.05 -17.49
N CYS A 269 26.74 9.38 -17.42
CA CYS A 269 26.41 10.24 -18.57
C CYS A 269 27.66 10.69 -19.36
N ALA A 270 28.82 10.07 -19.15
CA ALA A 270 30.07 10.40 -19.83
C ALA A 270 30.48 11.88 -19.70
N GLY A 271 30.12 12.52 -18.59
CA GLY A 271 30.41 13.94 -18.34
C GLY A 271 29.40 14.92 -18.93
N ASP A 272 28.33 14.45 -19.60
CA ASP A 272 27.24 15.31 -20.06
C ASP A 272 26.39 15.77 -18.87
N ALA A 273 26.63 17.02 -18.48
CA ALA A 273 26.00 17.68 -17.35
C ALA A 273 24.50 17.86 -17.48
N LYS A 274 24.05 18.21 -18.68
CA LYS A 274 22.64 18.52 -18.94
C LYS A 274 21.84 17.23 -18.84
N LYS A 275 22.32 16.19 -19.51
CA LYS A 275 21.74 14.85 -19.44
C LYS A 275 21.81 14.28 -18.02
N ALA A 276 22.92 14.50 -17.31
CA ALA A 276 23.07 14.06 -15.93
C ALA A 276 22.08 14.76 -14.98
N LEU A 277 21.84 16.06 -15.17
CA LEU A 277 20.88 16.82 -14.37
C LEU A 277 19.44 16.35 -14.67
N GLU A 278 19.08 16.16 -15.94
CA GLU A 278 17.78 15.61 -16.33
C GLU A 278 17.54 14.22 -15.73
N ASN A 279 18.53 13.33 -15.80
CA ASN A 279 18.47 12.03 -15.15
C ASN A 279 18.33 12.14 -13.62
N LEU A 280 19.02 13.09 -12.99
CA LEU A 280 18.93 13.29 -11.54
C LEU A 280 17.52 13.75 -11.14
N VAL A 281 16.93 14.69 -11.89
CA VAL A 281 15.54 15.14 -11.70
C VAL A 281 14.57 13.96 -11.82
N GLN A 282 14.62 13.22 -12.94
CA GLN A 282 13.74 12.06 -13.18
C GLN A 282 13.87 10.98 -12.10
N ASN A 283 15.09 10.73 -11.61
CA ASN A 283 15.31 9.77 -10.53
C ASN A 283 14.64 10.21 -9.21
N PHE A 284 14.64 11.51 -8.89
CA PHE A 284 13.98 12.02 -7.69
C PHE A 284 12.46 12.12 -7.86
N GLU A 285 11.96 12.51 -9.03
CA GLU A 285 10.53 12.48 -9.37
C GLU A 285 9.96 11.08 -9.22
N GLY A 286 10.61 10.06 -9.80
CA GLY A 286 10.17 8.68 -9.69
C GLY A 286 10.08 8.19 -8.24
N ARG A 287 10.94 8.69 -7.34
CA ARG A 287 10.91 8.36 -5.91
C ARG A 287 9.77 9.06 -5.17
N LEU A 288 9.44 10.30 -5.53
CA LEU A 288 8.32 11.04 -4.94
C LEU A 288 6.98 10.46 -5.39
N VAL A 289 6.85 10.12 -6.67
CA VAL A 289 5.67 9.43 -7.23
C VAL A 289 5.44 8.07 -6.55
N ALA A 290 6.50 7.29 -6.36
CA ALA A 290 6.40 5.98 -5.69
C ALA A 290 5.87 6.08 -4.25
N GLU A 291 6.09 7.22 -3.58
CA GLU A 291 5.68 7.46 -2.18
C GLU A 291 4.42 8.33 -2.08
N ARG A 292 3.76 8.64 -3.20
CA ARG A 292 2.52 9.43 -3.28
C ARG A 292 2.63 10.81 -2.60
N VAL A 293 3.80 11.43 -2.67
CA VAL A 293 4.02 12.79 -2.19
C VAL A 293 3.54 13.76 -3.27
N GLU A 294 2.80 14.81 -2.90
CA GLU A 294 2.48 15.92 -3.80
C GLU A 294 3.70 16.85 -3.92
N PHE A 295 4.06 17.21 -5.15
CA PHE A 295 5.25 18.03 -5.42
C PHE A 295 5.17 18.77 -6.75
N ASP A 296 5.92 19.86 -6.85
CA ASP A 296 6.23 20.52 -8.11
C ASP A 296 7.49 19.92 -8.73
N SER A 297 7.41 19.48 -9.99
CA SER A 297 8.59 19.10 -10.78
C SER A 297 9.62 20.24 -10.82
N SER A 298 9.13 21.48 -10.91
CA SER A 298 9.94 22.71 -10.88
C SER A 298 10.67 22.92 -9.54
N ALA A 299 10.09 22.54 -8.40
CA ALA A 299 10.74 22.65 -7.10
C ALA A 299 11.94 21.70 -6.97
N ILE A 300 11.83 20.46 -7.49
CA ILE A 300 12.95 19.52 -7.56
C ILE A 300 14.09 20.12 -8.38
N ARG A 301 13.76 20.63 -9.56
CA ARG A 301 14.72 21.19 -10.49
C ARG A 301 15.40 22.44 -9.91
N PHE A 302 14.62 23.34 -9.32
CA PHE A 302 15.13 24.52 -8.62
C PHE A 302 16.12 24.15 -7.52
N PHE A 303 15.73 23.26 -6.62
CA PHE A 303 16.58 22.86 -5.50
C PHE A 303 17.90 22.25 -5.98
N LEU A 304 17.85 21.35 -6.98
CA LEU A 304 19.06 20.73 -7.54
C LEU A 304 19.98 21.75 -8.22
N ILE A 305 19.44 22.73 -8.95
CA ILE A 305 20.23 23.82 -9.53
C ILE A 305 20.83 24.71 -8.43
N SER A 306 20.08 25.02 -7.37
CA SER A 306 20.59 25.79 -6.22
C SER A 306 21.78 25.10 -5.54
N GLU A 307 21.72 23.77 -5.40
CA GLU A 307 22.77 22.96 -4.80
C GLU A 307 23.93 22.70 -5.79
N LEU A 308 23.70 22.78 -7.09
CA LEU A 308 24.74 22.79 -8.13
C LEU A 308 25.60 24.04 -8.02
N ILE A 309 24.99 25.22 -7.86
CA ILE A 309 25.70 26.49 -7.61
C ILE A 309 26.57 26.37 -6.34
N LYS A 310 26.04 25.74 -5.29
CA LYS A 310 26.75 25.51 -4.01
C LYS A 310 27.73 24.33 -4.02
N CYS A 311 28.03 23.74 -5.19
CA CYS A 311 28.93 22.58 -5.35
C CYS A 311 28.51 21.30 -4.60
N ASN A 312 27.23 21.18 -4.22
CA ASN A 312 26.67 19.99 -3.59
C ASN A 312 26.07 19.01 -4.61
N VAL A 313 25.87 19.47 -5.85
CA VAL A 313 25.59 18.63 -7.04
C VAL A 313 26.76 18.76 -8.01
N PHE A 314 27.19 17.62 -8.59
CA PHE A 314 28.36 17.48 -9.48
C PHE A 314 29.64 18.12 -8.90
N PRO A 315 30.16 17.68 -7.74
CA PRO A 315 31.31 18.30 -7.05
C PRO A 315 32.55 18.41 -7.95
N ASN A 316 33.42 19.40 -7.68
CA ASN A 316 34.66 19.55 -8.45
C ASN A 316 35.60 18.41 -8.09
N LYS A 317 36.26 17.81 -9.08
CA LYS A 317 37.39 16.93 -8.79
C LYS A 317 38.44 17.80 -8.11
N GLU A 318 38.85 17.44 -6.90
CA GLU A 318 39.96 18.14 -6.25
C GLU A 318 41.15 18.12 -7.21
N VAL A 319 41.70 19.29 -7.48
CA VAL A 319 42.98 19.38 -8.19
C VAL A 319 43.98 18.66 -7.28
N VAL A 320 44.42 17.48 -7.70
CA VAL A 320 45.55 16.83 -7.06
C VAL A 320 46.73 17.75 -7.31
N ASN A 321 47.08 18.57 -6.33
CA ASN A 321 48.33 19.31 -6.35
C ASN A 321 49.45 18.26 -6.29
N VAL A 322 50.01 17.97 -7.47
CA VAL A 322 51.28 17.25 -7.64
C VAL A 322 52.40 18.19 -7.27
#